data_AF-A0A485KZ12-F1
#
_entry.id   AF-A0A485KZ12-F1
#
_cell.length_a   1.000
_cell.length_b   1.000
_cell.length_c   1.000
_cell.angle_alpha   90.00
_cell.angle_beta   90.00
_cell.angle_gamma   90.00
#
_symmetry.space_group_name_H-M   'P 1'
#
loop_
_entity.id
_entity.type
_entity.pdbx_description
1 polymer ?
#
loop_
_entity_poly.entity_id
_entity_poly.type
_entity_poly.pdbx_seq_one_letter_code
_entity_poly.pdbx_strand_id
1 'polypeptide(L)'
;MFWDDVDNLQLFKTYFPEYYPMATQLSKISLADMARYAMLYHYGGVYADADFECLQSFDDLIDLDLFLSFEPLVHSVLLEGKHKSVICNAILASRPKHPFWLHVLQQIKHRFETNPDHGDPVALTGPRIVEATVAAIDTTAMNISLLPEEYFYPEIAYWNIDAMNNQCGGHGAKALIVQEACSWLEQYPKGRHTDKTHAVHHWQGTWYHGDDTPTYLTLDEIFGNQTVLRPQLGQWLRPPPMIANDAIIQVP
;
A
#
# COMPACT_ATOMS: atom_id res chain seq x y z
N MET A 1 -13.06 -6.64 -5.64
CA MET A 1 -13.25 -7.69 -4.61
C MET A 1 -12.76 -7.11 -3.30
N PHE A 2 -13.56 -7.18 -2.24
CA PHE A 2 -13.18 -6.64 -0.93
C PHE A 2 -12.79 -7.77 0.02
N TRP A 3 -11.79 -7.50 0.85
CA TRP A 3 -11.32 -8.37 1.92
C TRP A 3 -11.57 -7.68 3.25
N ASP A 4 -12.16 -8.38 4.20
CA ASP A 4 -12.33 -7.90 5.57
C ASP A 4 -11.49 -8.69 6.59
N ASP A 5 -11.62 -8.36 7.87
CA ASP A 5 -10.91 -9.02 8.96
C ASP A 5 -11.12 -10.54 8.99
N VAL A 6 -12.33 -11.02 8.66
CA VAL A 6 -12.67 -12.44 8.65
C VAL A 6 -11.97 -13.15 7.50
N ASP A 7 -12.00 -12.54 6.30
CA ASP A 7 -11.30 -13.08 5.13
C ASP A 7 -9.79 -13.11 5.36
N ASN A 8 -9.23 -12.05 5.97
CA ASN A 8 -7.81 -11.93 6.29
C ASN A 8 -7.37 -13.03 7.27
N LEU A 9 -8.11 -13.26 8.36
CA LEU A 9 -7.80 -14.35 9.28
C LEU A 9 -7.92 -15.73 8.61
N GLN A 10 -8.92 -15.92 7.75
CA GLN A 10 -9.11 -17.18 7.04
C GLN A 10 -7.99 -17.43 6.01
N LEU A 11 -7.43 -16.40 5.37
CA LEU A 11 -6.22 -16.49 4.53
C LEU A 11 -5.07 -17.12 5.31
N PHE A 12 -4.77 -16.58 6.49
CA PHE A 12 -3.68 -17.10 7.34
C PHE A 12 -3.99 -18.51 7.84
N LYS A 13 -5.21 -18.76 8.30
CA LYS A 13 -5.63 -20.09 8.76
C LYS A 13 -5.48 -21.17 7.68
N THR A 14 -5.73 -20.82 6.42
CA THR A 14 -5.77 -21.76 5.31
C THR A 14 -4.41 -21.97 4.66
N TYR A 15 -3.67 -20.88 4.39
CA TYR A 15 -2.50 -20.91 3.53
C TYR A 15 -1.18 -20.61 4.25
N PHE A 16 -1.24 -20.02 5.44
CA PHE A 16 -0.08 -19.58 6.21
C PHE A 16 -0.27 -19.89 7.71
N PRO A 17 -0.59 -21.15 8.08
CA PRO A 17 -1.01 -21.51 9.43
C PRO A 17 0.05 -21.21 10.50
N GLU A 18 1.33 -21.12 10.12
CA GLU A 18 2.42 -20.71 11.00
C GLU A 18 2.33 -19.24 11.45
N TYR A 19 1.65 -18.38 10.70
CA TYR A 19 1.41 -16.97 11.05
C TYR A 19 0.04 -16.74 11.71
N TYR A 20 -0.88 -17.70 11.62
CA TYR A 20 -2.26 -17.54 12.11
C TYR A 20 -2.35 -17.17 13.61
N PRO A 21 -1.60 -17.78 14.54
CA PRO A 21 -1.65 -17.39 15.95
C PRO A 21 -1.26 -15.94 16.19
N MET A 22 -0.26 -15.44 15.45
CA MET A 22 0.14 -14.04 15.48
C MET A 22 -0.94 -13.14 14.86
N ALA A 23 -1.48 -13.53 13.69
CA ALA A 23 -2.53 -12.79 12.99
C ALA A 23 -3.75 -12.52 13.88
N THR A 24 -4.15 -13.46 14.74
CA THR A 24 -5.27 -13.28 15.68
C THR A 24 -5.01 -12.28 16.82
N GLN A 25 -3.76 -11.88 17.03
CA GLN A 25 -3.35 -10.94 18.08
C GLN A 25 -3.07 -9.53 17.54
N LEU A 26 -3.02 -9.36 16.21
CA LEU A 26 -2.78 -8.08 15.58
C LEU A 26 -4.01 -7.16 15.68
N SER A 27 -3.77 -5.85 15.70
CA SER A 27 -4.82 -4.87 15.45
C SER A 27 -5.39 -5.04 14.03
N LYS A 28 -6.57 -4.50 13.76
CA LYS A 28 -7.21 -4.60 12.44
C LYS A 28 -6.33 -4.03 11.31
N ILE A 29 -5.72 -2.87 11.56
CA ILE A 29 -4.80 -2.22 10.60
C ILE A 29 -3.57 -3.10 10.38
N SER A 30 -2.96 -3.60 11.45
CA SER A 30 -1.80 -4.48 11.31
C SER A 30 -2.12 -5.81 10.60
N LEU A 31 -3.32 -6.35 10.83
CA LEU A 31 -3.79 -7.53 10.14
C LEU A 31 -3.99 -7.26 8.63
N ALA A 32 -4.61 -6.14 8.26
CA ALA A 32 -4.81 -5.75 6.86
C ALA A 32 -3.46 -5.52 6.13
N ASP A 33 -2.53 -4.82 6.79
CA ASP A 33 -1.16 -4.64 6.30
C ASP A 33 -0.43 -5.97 6.09
N MET A 34 -0.53 -6.91 7.03
CA MET A 34 0.10 -8.22 6.85
C MET A 34 -0.60 -9.05 5.77
N ALA A 35 -1.94 -8.98 5.71
CA ALA A 35 -2.75 -9.75 4.79
C ALA A 35 -2.46 -9.39 3.33
N ARG A 36 -2.26 -8.12 2.98
CA ARG A 36 -1.94 -7.74 1.59
C ARG A 36 -0.66 -8.41 1.07
N TYR A 37 0.37 -8.57 1.89
CA TYR A 37 1.59 -9.29 1.50
C TYR A 37 1.33 -10.78 1.31
N ALA A 38 0.54 -11.39 2.19
CA ALA A 38 0.15 -12.80 2.07
C ALA A 38 -0.72 -13.05 0.83
N MET A 39 -1.62 -12.13 0.49
CA MET A 39 -2.42 -12.16 -0.74
C MET A 39 -1.53 -12.10 -1.96
N LEU A 40 -0.60 -11.14 -2.04
CA LEU A 40 0.33 -11.01 -3.17
C LEU A 40 1.25 -12.22 -3.31
N TYR A 41 1.74 -12.80 -2.20
CA TYR A 41 2.47 -14.07 -2.28
C TYR A 41 1.60 -15.20 -2.82
N HIS A 42 0.35 -15.31 -2.37
CA HIS A 42 -0.50 -16.45 -2.71
C HIS A 42 -1.08 -16.35 -4.12
N TYR A 43 -1.73 -15.23 -4.42
CA TYR A 43 -2.48 -14.99 -5.66
C TYR A 43 -1.69 -14.17 -6.70
N GLY A 44 -0.75 -13.33 -6.26
CA GLY A 44 -0.18 -12.30 -7.12
C GLY A 44 -1.20 -11.22 -7.47
N GLY A 45 -0.95 -10.51 -8.56
CA GLY A 45 -1.81 -9.43 -9.05
C GLY A 45 -1.48 -8.10 -8.37
N VAL A 46 -2.50 -7.25 -8.24
CA VAL A 46 -2.41 -5.91 -7.66
C VAL A 46 -3.25 -5.87 -6.38
N TYR A 47 -2.64 -5.39 -5.30
CA TYR A 47 -3.35 -4.91 -4.12
C TYR A 47 -3.40 -3.38 -4.17
N ALA A 48 -4.55 -2.80 -3.83
CA ALA A 48 -4.72 -1.36 -3.66
C ALA A 48 -5.63 -1.09 -2.46
N ASP A 49 -5.33 -0.02 -1.71
CA ASP A 49 -6.24 0.51 -0.68
C ASP A 49 -7.53 1.07 -1.32
N ALA A 50 -8.58 1.20 -0.51
CA ALA A 50 -9.92 1.49 -1.00
C ALA A 50 -10.11 2.93 -1.52
N ASP A 51 -9.19 3.84 -1.20
CA ASP A 51 -9.17 5.24 -1.63
C ASP A 51 -8.24 5.48 -2.82
N PHE A 52 -7.97 4.43 -3.61
CA PHE A 52 -7.41 4.56 -4.95
C PHE A 52 -8.49 4.75 -6.02
N GLU A 53 -8.25 5.71 -6.91
CA GLU A 53 -8.97 5.83 -8.18
C GLU A 53 -8.03 5.43 -9.34
N CYS A 54 -8.49 4.51 -10.18
CA CYS A 54 -7.76 4.04 -11.36
C CYS A 54 -8.03 4.99 -12.53
N LEU A 55 -6.97 5.55 -13.12
CA LEU A 55 -7.06 6.51 -14.22
C LEU A 55 -6.81 5.87 -15.59
N GLN A 56 -5.94 4.86 -15.66
CA GLN A 56 -5.67 4.11 -16.89
C GLN A 56 -5.19 2.68 -16.60
N SER A 57 -5.12 1.86 -17.66
CA SER A 57 -4.71 0.46 -17.59
C SER A 57 -3.27 0.30 -17.12
N PHE A 58 -2.98 -0.83 -16.43
CA PHE A 58 -1.64 -1.19 -15.97
C PHE A 58 -0.94 -2.15 -16.96
N ASP A 59 -1.45 -2.27 -18.19
CA ASP A 59 -0.97 -3.24 -19.19
C ASP A 59 0.51 -3.05 -19.53
N ASP A 60 1.03 -1.83 -19.47
CA ASP A 60 2.45 -1.53 -19.69
C ASP A 60 3.36 -1.96 -18.51
N LEU A 61 2.77 -2.35 -17.38
CA LEU A 61 3.49 -2.82 -16.18
C LEU A 61 3.35 -4.33 -15.95
N ILE A 62 2.60 -5.05 -16.78
CA ILE A 62 2.26 -6.47 -16.54
C ILE A 62 3.48 -7.40 -16.56
N ASP A 63 4.55 -7.02 -17.26
CA ASP A 63 5.78 -7.80 -17.38
C ASP A 63 6.73 -7.61 -16.18
N LEU A 64 6.39 -6.74 -15.21
CA LEU A 64 7.17 -6.56 -14.00
C LEU A 64 6.86 -7.68 -12.99
N ASP A 65 7.92 -8.36 -12.52
CA ASP A 65 7.78 -9.43 -11.52
C ASP A 65 7.20 -8.94 -10.19
N LEU A 66 7.62 -7.75 -9.77
CA LEU A 66 7.12 -7.04 -8.61
C LEU A 66 7.43 -5.55 -8.78
N PHE A 67 6.42 -4.69 -8.55
CA PHE A 67 6.66 -3.27 -8.42
C PHE A 67 6.22 -2.73 -7.05
N LEU A 68 7.03 -1.81 -6.54
CA LEU A 68 6.75 -0.96 -5.39
C LEU A 68 6.87 0.49 -5.85
N SER A 69 6.23 1.40 -5.14
CA SER A 69 6.19 2.80 -5.55
C SER A 69 6.46 3.72 -4.37
N PHE A 70 7.15 4.83 -4.63
CA PHE A 70 7.47 5.82 -3.60
C PHE A 70 6.30 6.77 -3.36
N GLU A 71 6.14 7.20 -2.11
CA GLU A 71 5.31 8.35 -1.77
C GLU A 71 5.91 9.65 -2.31
N PRO A 72 5.10 10.72 -2.46
CA PRO A 72 5.60 12.04 -2.78
C PRO A 72 6.68 12.47 -1.80
N LEU A 73 7.78 13.02 -2.32
CA LEU A 73 8.90 13.49 -1.49
C LEU A 73 8.43 14.43 -0.38
N VAL A 74 7.43 15.27 -0.67
CA VAL A 74 6.84 16.21 0.28
C VAL A 74 6.22 15.53 1.49
N HIS A 75 5.66 14.32 1.37
CA HIS A 75 5.14 13.58 2.53
C HIS A 75 6.27 13.09 3.39
N SER A 76 7.23 12.39 2.79
CA SER A 76 8.37 11.84 3.53
C SER A 76 9.19 12.94 4.23
N VAL A 77 9.42 14.06 3.56
CA VAL A 77 10.29 15.13 4.09
C VAL A 77 9.53 16.10 4.99
N LEU A 78 8.37 16.61 4.56
CA LEU A 78 7.66 17.69 5.26
C LEU A 78 6.67 17.17 6.32
N LEU A 79 6.19 15.94 6.22
CA LEU A 79 5.29 15.37 7.24
C LEU A 79 6.02 14.44 8.21
N GLU A 80 7.03 13.69 7.74
CA GLU A 80 7.72 12.69 8.56
C GLU A 80 9.16 13.04 8.93
N GLY A 81 9.72 14.14 8.40
CA GLY A 81 11.10 14.55 8.66
C GLY A 81 12.17 13.59 8.12
N LYS A 82 11.86 12.81 7.07
CA LYS A 82 12.84 11.96 6.38
C LYS A 82 13.73 12.77 5.46
N HIS A 83 14.80 12.13 5.00
CA HIS A 83 15.79 12.71 4.08
C HIS A 83 15.77 12.06 2.69
N LYS A 84 14.72 11.28 2.40
CA LYS A 84 14.46 10.63 1.11
C LYS A 84 12.98 10.23 1.03
N SER A 85 12.48 10.00 -0.18
CA SER A 85 11.18 9.36 -0.38
C SER A 85 11.16 7.95 0.22
N VAL A 86 9.99 7.53 0.68
CA VAL A 86 9.76 6.23 1.31
C VAL A 86 8.81 5.40 0.47
N ILE A 87 8.97 4.08 0.49
CA ILE A 87 8.02 3.19 -0.18
C ILE A 87 6.67 3.25 0.52
N CYS A 88 5.61 3.41 -0.26
CA CYS A 88 4.25 3.26 0.21
C CYS A 88 3.79 1.81 0.07
N ASN A 89 2.92 1.35 0.95
CA ASN A 89 2.34 0.00 0.88
C ASN A 89 0.83 0.02 0.58
N ALA A 90 0.32 1.13 0.05
CA ALA A 90 -1.09 1.30 -0.30
C ALA A 90 -1.42 0.75 -1.70
N ILE A 91 -0.45 0.69 -2.63
CA ILE A 91 -0.55 -0.09 -3.87
C ILE A 91 0.71 -0.92 -4.07
N LEU A 92 0.52 -2.20 -4.37
CA LEU A 92 1.57 -3.19 -4.47
C LEU A 92 1.20 -4.19 -5.54
N ALA A 93 2.17 -4.67 -6.32
CA ALA A 93 1.90 -5.71 -7.29
C ALA A 93 3.05 -6.70 -7.40
N SER A 94 2.70 -7.96 -7.65
CA SER A 94 3.69 -8.97 -8.03
C SER A 94 3.06 -10.14 -8.75
N ARG A 95 3.89 -10.91 -9.46
CA ARG A 95 3.55 -12.29 -9.78
C ARG A 95 3.32 -13.11 -8.50
N PRO A 96 2.49 -14.17 -8.55
CA PRO A 96 2.35 -15.08 -7.42
C PRO A 96 3.69 -15.71 -7.05
N LYS A 97 3.85 -16.01 -5.76
CA LYS A 97 5.03 -16.67 -5.16
C LYS A 97 6.34 -15.88 -5.30
N HIS A 98 6.26 -14.55 -5.47
CA HIS A 98 7.45 -13.71 -5.41
C HIS A 98 8.10 -13.79 -4.01
N PRO A 99 9.39 -14.17 -3.86
CA PRO A 99 10.00 -14.49 -2.57
C PRO A 99 10.09 -13.28 -1.63
N PHE A 100 10.09 -12.06 -2.18
CA PHE A 100 10.06 -10.81 -1.40
C PHE A 100 9.01 -10.82 -0.28
N TRP A 101 7.79 -11.27 -0.57
CA TRP A 101 6.70 -11.25 0.41
C TRP A 101 6.94 -12.21 1.58
N LEU A 102 7.64 -13.33 1.36
CA LEU A 102 8.04 -14.20 2.48
C LEU A 102 9.08 -13.52 3.36
N HIS A 103 10.03 -12.77 2.78
CA HIS A 103 10.97 -11.99 3.56
C HIS A 103 10.26 -10.94 4.41
N VAL A 104 9.26 -10.24 3.84
CA VAL A 104 8.43 -9.29 4.59
C VAL A 104 7.71 -10.00 5.75
N LEU A 105 6.97 -11.09 5.47
CA LEU A 105 6.24 -11.84 6.51
C LEU A 105 7.17 -12.37 7.61
N GLN A 106 8.35 -12.86 7.25
CA GLN A 106 9.37 -13.32 8.21
C GLN A 106 9.87 -12.17 9.10
N GLN A 107 10.12 -10.99 8.52
CA GLN A 107 10.53 -9.83 9.32
C GLN A 107 9.42 -9.35 10.25
N ILE A 108 8.15 -9.36 9.82
CA ILE A 108 6.99 -9.06 10.67
C ILE A 108 6.97 -10.01 11.86
N LYS A 109 7.03 -11.32 11.61
CA LYS A 109 7.01 -12.35 12.66
C LYS A 109 8.16 -12.16 13.64
N HIS A 110 9.38 -11.93 13.14
CA HIS A 110 10.53 -11.69 13.99
C HIS A 110 10.36 -10.46 14.89
N ARG A 111 9.86 -9.34 14.36
CA ARG A 111 9.59 -8.12 15.14
C ARG A 111 8.48 -8.34 16.17
N PHE A 112 7.42 -9.04 15.79
CA PHE A 112 6.33 -9.38 16.71
C PHE A 112 6.81 -10.22 17.89
N GLU A 113 7.67 -11.22 17.64
CA GLU A 113 8.18 -12.11 18.68
C GLU A 113 9.23 -11.46 19.59
N THR A 114 9.95 -10.45 19.08
CA THR A 114 11.03 -9.76 19.81
C THR A 114 10.57 -8.47 20.48
N ASN A 115 9.37 -7.97 20.17
CA ASN A 115 8.81 -6.76 20.74
C ASN A 115 7.47 -7.05 21.45
N PRO A 116 7.46 -7.13 22.80
CA PRO A 116 6.26 -7.44 23.58
C PRO A 116 5.13 -6.41 23.43
N ASP A 117 5.44 -5.17 23.10
CA ASP A 117 4.45 -4.09 22.97
C ASP A 117 3.79 -4.07 21.58
N HIS A 118 4.18 -5.00 20.70
CA HIS A 118 3.69 -5.15 19.32
C HIS A 118 3.85 -3.91 18.42
N GLY A 119 4.45 -2.83 18.93
CA GLY A 119 4.87 -1.66 18.17
C GLY A 119 3.74 -0.89 17.48
N ASP A 120 4.13 0.22 16.86
CA ASP A 120 3.27 1.00 15.98
C ASP A 120 3.01 0.22 14.67
N PRO A 121 1.75 0.10 14.19
CA PRO A 121 1.42 -0.59 12.94
C PRO A 121 2.29 -0.17 11.76
N VAL A 122 2.60 1.12 11.61
CA VAL A 122 3.46 1.65 10.53
C VAL A 122 4.85 1.00 10.55
N ALA A 123 5.37 0.70 11.75
CA ALA A 123 6.66 0.07 11.96
C ALA A 123 6.62 -1.47 11.88
N LEU A 124 5.58 -2.10 12.43
CA LEU A 124 5.50 -3.57 12.52
C LEU A 124 5.11 -4.20 11.18
N THR A 125 4.02 -3.74 10.59
CA THR A 125 3.37 -4.35 9.40
C THR A 125 3.24 -3.39 8.24
N GLY A 126 3.30 -2.08 8.48
CA GLY A 126 3.09 -1.03 7.49
C GLY A 126 4.31 -0.76 6.59
N PRO A 127 4.43 0.43 5.99
CA PRO A 127 5.43 0.71 4.97
C PRO A 127 6.89 0.53 5.45
N ARG A 128 7.18 0.67 6.75
CA ARG A 128 8.56 0.56 7.26
C ARG A 128 9.10 -0.86 7.26
N ILE A 129 8.26 -1.89 7.35
CA ILE A 129 8.74 -3.27 7.23
C ILE A 129 9.09 -3.58 5.77
N VAL A 130 8.34 -3.03 4.82
CA VAL A 130 8.60 -3.16 3.38
C VAL A 130 9.91 -2.45 3.02
N GLU A 131 10.08 -1.20 3.44
CA GLU A 131 11.31 -0.42 3.24
C GLU A 131 12.53 -1.12 3.84
N ALA A 132 12.42 -1.64 5.07
CA ALA A 132 13.50 -2.37 5.72
C ALA A 132 13.83 -3.70 5.00
N THR A 133 12.82 -4.36 4.42
CA THR A 133 13.03 -5.58 3.63
C THR A 133 13.75 -5.26 2.33
N VAL A 134 13.32 -4.22 1.61
CA VAL A 134 13.99 -3.74 0.38
C VAL A 134 15.46 -3.38 0.65
N ALA A 135 15.74 -2.68 1.75
CA ALA A 135 17.11 -2.32 2.13
C ALA A 135 18.00 -3.52 2.49
N ALA A 136 17.42 -4.67 2.82
CA ALA A 136 18.13 -5.87 3.24
C ALA A 136 18.38 -6.88 2.10
N ILE A 137 17.92 -6.59 0.88
CA ILE A 137 18.00 -7.50 -0.27
C ILE A 137 18.65 -6.84 -1.48
N ASP A 138 19.07 -7.65 -2.45
CA ASP A 138 19.41 -7.18 -3.80
C ASP A 138 18.14 -7.13 -4.65
N THR A 139 17.60 -5.94 -4.85
CA THR A 139 16.38 -5.71 -5.63
C THR A 139 16.56 -6.08 -7.10
N THR A 140 17.76 -5.96 -7.66
CA THR A 140 18.04 -6.32 -9.06
C THR A 140 18.03 -7.84 -9.21
N ALA A 141 18.68 -8.55 -8.29
CA ALA A 141 18.67 -10.01 -8.27
C ALA A 141 17.27 -10.59 -8.01
N MET A 142 16.42 -9.85 -7.28
CA MET A 142 15.02 -10.23 -7.03
C MET A 142 14.05 -9.68 -8.09
N ASN A 143 14.50 -9.00 -9.14
CA ASN A 143 13.65 -8.42 -10.19
C ASN A 143 12.53 -7.48 -9.64
N ILE A 144 12.88 -6.64 -8.67
CA ILE A 144 11.97 -5.67 -8.05
C ILE A 144 12.13 -4.31 -8.72
N SER A 145 11.05 -3.80 -9.29
CA SER A 145 10.99 -2.44 -9.85
C SER A 145 10.53 -1.45 -8.80
N LEU A 146 11.30 -0.37 -8.62
CA LEU A 146 10.93 0.75 -7.75
C LEU A 146 10.47 1.91 -8.64
N LEU A 147 9.16 2.17 -8.64
CA LEU A 147 8.53 3.15 -9.50
C LEU A 147 8.49 4.53 -8.82
N PRO A 148 8.74 5.62 -9.57
CA PRO A 148 8.54 6.98 -9.07
C PRO A 148 7.11 7.25 -8.62
N GLU A 149 6.91 8.27 -7.80
CA GLU A 149 5.62 8.63 -7.23
C GLU A 149 4.57 8.92 -8.32
N GLU A 150 4.98 9.48 -9.46
CA GLU A 150 4.09 9.87 -10.56
C GLU A 150 3.26 8.72 -11.16
N TYR A 151 3.64 7.46 -10.93
CA TYR A 151 2.88 6.29 -11.41
C TYR A 151 1.58 6.08 -10.63
N PHE A 152 1.60 6.24 -9.30
CA PHE A 152 0.44 5.90 -8.44
C PHE A 152 0.17 6.86 -7.30
N TYR A 153 1.12 7.72 -6.98
CA TYR A 153 1.04 8.75 -5.96
C TYR A 153 1.33 10.14 -6.54
N PRO A 154 0.64 10.56 -7.62
CA PRO A 154 0.84 11.88 -8.18
C PRO A 154 0.30 12.97 -7.24
N GLU A 155 -0.73 12.67 -6.46
CA GLU A 155 -1.40 13.60 -5.54
C GLU A 155 -0.79 13.61 -4.15
N ILE A 156 -1.07 14.67 -3.40
CA ILE A 156 -0.63 14.84 -2.01
C ILE A 156 -1.82 14.80 -1.05
N ALA A 157 -1.57 14.58 0.24
CA ALA A 157 -2.57 14.71 1.29
C ALA A 157 -3.03 16.17 1.44
N TYR A 158 -4.00 16.60 0.61
CA TYR A 158 -4.48 17.99 0.56
C TYR A 158 -5.02 18.50 1.89
N TRP A 159 -5.65 17.61 2.67
CA TRP A 159 -6.15 17.95 4.00
C TRP A 159 -5.03 18.33 4.98
N ASN A 160 -3.78 17.95 4.71
CA ASN A 160 -2.59 18.25 5.52
C ASN A 160 -1.63 19.25 4.84
N ILE A 161 -2.11 20.00 3.84
CA ILE A 161 -1.27 20.94 3.09
C ILE A 161 -0.72 22.07 3.96
N ASP A 162 -1.47 22.51 4.97
CA ASP A 162 -1.02 23.55 5.89
C ASP A 162 0.19 23.10 6.71
N ALA A 163 0.24 21.84 7.15
CA ALA A 163 1.41 21.32 7.85
C ALA A 163 2.65 21.29 6.96
N MET A 164 2.50 20.89 5.69
CA MET A 164 3.59 20.92 4.71
C MET A 164 4.06 22.35 4.44
N ASN A 165 3.14 23.29 4.21
CA ASN A 165 3.45 24.71 4.02
C ASN A 165 4.14 25.33 5.24
N ASN A 166 3.74 24.93 6.45
CA ASN A 166 4.39 25.39 7.68
C ASN A 166 5.85 24.93 7.78
N GLN A 167 6.21 23.75 7.28
CA GLN A 167 7.62 23.34 7.21
C GLN A 167 8.42 24.16 6.20
N CYS A 168 7.76 24.64 5.14
CA CYS A 168 8.37 25.54 4.17
C CYS A 168 8.48 26.99 4.69
N GLY A 169 7.53 27.41 5.54
CA GLY A 169 7.52 28.70 6.23
C GLY A 169 8.53 28.75 7.39
N GLY A 170 9.47 29.70 7.36
CA GLY A 170 10.38 29.93 8.49
C GLY A 170 11.66 30.65 8.11
N HIS A 171 12.11 31.55 8.99
CA HIS A 171 13.35 32.29 8.84
C HIS A 171 14.53 31.45 9.36
N GLY A 172 15.17 30.70 8.49
CA GLY A 172 16.33 29.87 8.82
C GLY A 172 16.85 29.09 7.61
N ALA A 173 18.13 28.73 7.61
CA ALA A 173 18.71 27.87 6.58
C ALA A 173 18.10 26.47 6.70
N LYS A 174 17.40 26.01 5.66
CA LYS A 174 16.81 24.66 5.58
C LYS A 174 17.79 23.69 4.95
N ALA A 175 17.71 22.41 5.31
CA ALA A 175 18.45 21.37 4.60
C ALA A 175 18.07 21.34 3.11
N LEU A 176 18.99 20.98 2.22
CA LEU A 176 18.76 20.98 0.77
C LEU A 176 17.53 20.16 0.37
N ILE A 177 17.35 18.98 0.98
CA ILE A 177 16.19 18.11 0.70
C ILE A 177 14.85 18.74 1.11
N VAL A 178 14.84 19.57 2.15
CA VAL A 178 13.64 20.32 2.56
C VAL A 178 13.37 21.45 1.57
N GLN A 179 14.41 22.12 1.08
CA GLN A 179 14.26 23.14 0.02
C GLN A 179 13.72 22.54 -1.27
N GLU A 180 14.21 21.36 -1.65
CA GLU A 180 13.73 20.59 -2.81
C GLU A 180 12.26 20.21 -2.66
N ALA A 181 11.87 19.64 -1.52
CA ALA A 181 10.48 19.30 -1.24
C ALA A 181 9.57 20.54 -1.27
N CYS A 182 10.00 21.67 -0.70
CA CYS A 182 9.24 22.91 -0.74
C CYS A 182 9.12 23.49 -2.17
N SER A 183 10.18 23.42 -2.97
CA SER A 183 10.14 23.84 -4.38
C SER A 183 9.20 22.95 -5.20
N TRP A 184 9.18 21.64 -4.92
CA TRP A 184 8.24 20.72 -5.56
C TRP A 184 6.80 21.06 -5.18
N LEU A 185 6.53 21.33 -3.90
CA LEU A 185 5.19 21.68 -3.41
C LEU A 185 4.66 22.98 -4.05
N GLU A 186 5.51 23.97 -4.23
CA GLU A 186 5.16 25.22 -4.92
C GLU A 186 4.87 25.00 -6.41
N GLN A 187 5.64 24.13 -7.06
CA GLN A 187 5.47 23.81 -8.47
C GLN A 187 4.24 22.93 -8.73
N TYR A 188 3.93 22.00 -7.83
CA TYR A 188 2.89 20.99 -7.97
C TYR A 188 1.92 20.97 -6.77
N PRO A 189 1.22 22.08 -6.48
CA PRO A 189 0.36 22.20 -5.28
C PRO A 189 -0.87 21.29 -5.33
N LYS A 190 -1.16 20.71 -6.50
CA LYS A 190 -2.24 19.75 -6.76
C LYS A 190 -1.70 18.40 -7.24
N GLY A 191 -0.49 18.06 -6.81
CA GLY A 191 0.19 16.88 -7.31
C GLY A 191 0.75 17.03 -8.73
N ARG A 192 1.47 16.00 -9.17
CA ARG A 192 2.18 15.93 -10.44
C ARG A 192 1.68 14.75 -11.26
N HIS A 193 0.69 14.99 -12.12
CA HIS A 193 0.18 14.01 -13.07
C HIS A 193 1.01 14.02 -14.36
N THR A 194 1.28 12.83 -14.89
CA THR A 194 2.04 12.62 -16.12
C THR A 194 1.31 11.61 -17.02
N ASP A 195 1.85 11.36 -18.21
CA ASP A 195 1.38 10.28 -19.09
C ASP A 195 1.56 8.88 -18.49
N LYS A 196 2.40 8.74 -17.46
CA LYS A 196 2.65 7.49 -16.72
C LYS A 196 1.73 7.28 -15.53
N THR A 197 0.84 8.23 -15.23
CA THR A 197 0.00 8.17 -14.03
C THR A 197 -1.15 7.20 -14.23
N HIS A 198 -1.10 6.07 -13.53
CA HIS A 198 -2.07 4.98 -13.66
C HIS A 198 -3.18 5.01 -12.64
N ALA A 199 -2.89 5.50 -11.45
CA ALA A 199 -3.86 5.66 -10.38
C ALA A 199 -3.52 6.87 -9.51
N VAL A 200 -4.50 7.29 -8.71
CA VAL A 200 -4.34 8.32 -7.68
C VAL A 200 -4.75 7.73 -6.34
N HIS A 201 -3.96 7.98 -5.32
CA HIS A 201 -4.32 7.73 -3.93
C HIS A 201 -4.85 9.03 -3.33
N HIS A 202 -6.05 9.00 -2.74
CA HIS A 202 -6.67 10.21 -2.19
C HIS A 202 -6.20 10.56 -0.78
N TRP A 203 -5.40 9.71 -0.13
CA TRP A 203 -4.82 9.94 1.20
C TRP A 203 -5.88 10.15 2.28
N GLN A 204 -7.04 9.51 2.12
CA GLN A 204 -8.16 9.63 3.04
C GLN A 204 -7.86 8.77 4.27
N GLY A 205 -7.77 9.38 5.45
CA GLY A 205 -7.45 8.61 6.66
C GLY A 205 -5.97 8.40 6.95
N THR A 206 -5.06 8.76 6.04
CA THR A 206 -3.62 8.71 6.31
C THR A 206 -3.27 9.77 7.36
N TRP A 207 -2.39 9.50 8.32
CA TRP A 207 -1.98 10.47 9.37
C TRP A 207 -3.07 11.05 10.26
N TYR A 208 -4.31 10.55 10.20
CA TYR A 208 -5.29 10.87 11.24
C TYR A 208 -4.79 10.31 12.57
N HIS A 209 -4.69 11.17 13.58
CA HIS A 209 -4.64 10.69 14.95
C HIS A 209 -5.94 9.93 15.16
N GLY A 210 -5.83 8.60 15.32
CA GLY A 210 -6.93 7.65 15.20
C GLY A 210 -8.25 8.26 15.63
N ASP A 211 -9.19 8.37 14.68
CA ASP A 211 -10.54 8.71 15.04
C ASP A 211 -11.02 7.61 15.99
N ASP A 212 -11.19 7.95 17.27
CA ASP A 212 -11.80 7.10 18.29
C ASP A 212 -13.28 6.82 17.98
N THR A 213 -13.73 7.03 16.74
CA THR A 213 -15.09 6.74 16.31
C THR A 213 -15.24 5.22 16.21
N PRO A 214 -16.11 4.60 17.04
CA PRO A 214 -16.32 3.16 17.01
C PRO A 214 -17.22 2.74 15.83
N THR A 215 -17.47 3.64 14.87
CA THR A 215 -18.54 3.52 13.89
C THR A 215 -17.96 2.98 12.59
N TYR A 216 -18.04 1.67 12.41
CA TYR A 216 -17.72 0.99 11.16
C TYR A 216 -19.02 0.71 10.42
N LEU A 217 -19.05 0.96 9.12
CA LEU A 217 -20.11 0.48 8.23
C LEU A 217 -19.67 -0.85 7.62
N THR A 218 -20.59 -1.78 7.54
CA THR A 218 -20.41 -3.03 6.78
C THR A 218 -20.42 -2.74 5.29
N LEU A 219 -19.82 -3.64 4.49
CA LEU A 219 -19.89 -3.53 3.03
C LEU A 219 -21.34 -3.56 2.52
N ASP A 220 -22.23 -4.30 3.19
CA ASP A 220 -23.65 -4.33 2.84
C ASP A 220 -24.34 -2.98 3.12
N GLU A 221 -23.95 -2.24 4.15
CA GLU A 221 -24.47 -0.88 4.39
C GLU A 221 -23.99 0.12 3.34
N ILE A 222 -22.77 -0.03 2.83
CA ILE A 222 -22.20 0.83 1.79
C ILE A 222 -22.78 0.49 0.41
N PHE A 223 -22.93 -0.80 0.11
CA PHE A 223 -23.23 -1.31 -1.23
C PHE A 223 -24.60 -1.98 -1.33
N GLY A 224 -25.57 -1.69 -0.45
CA GLY A 224 -26.74 -2.54 -0.16
C GLY A 224 -27.62 -3.08 -1.31
N ASN A 225 -27.45 -2.62 -2.55
CA ASN A 225 -28.12 -3.17 -3.74
C ASN A 225 -27.16 -3.81 -4.76
N GLN A 226 -25.86 -3.90 -4.46
CA GLN A 226 -24.83 -4.44 -5.32
C GLN A 226 -24.29 -5.76 -4.75
N THR A 227 -23.91 -6.67 -5.64
CA THR A 227 -23.22 -7.89 -5.23
C THR A 227 -21.77 -7.56 -4.87
N VAL A 228 -21.46 -7.56 -3.58
CA VAL A 228 -20.10 -7.41 -3.09
C VAL A 228 -19.33 -8.71 -3.33
N LEU A 229 -18.34 -8.67 -4.23
CA LEU A 229 -17.48 -9.82 -4.49
C LEU A 229 -16.50 -10.03 -3.34
N ARG A 230 -16.54 -11.22 -2.74
CA ARG A 230 -15.69 -11.69 -1.63
C ARG A 230 -14.74 -12.80 -2.10
N PRO A 231 -13.59 -13.01 -1.44
CA PRO A 231 -12.65 -14.06 -1.82
C PRO A 231 -13.21 -15.47 -1.58
N GLN A 232 -13.15 -16.31 -2.61
CA GLN A 232 -13.49 -17.75 -2.50
C GLN A 232 -12.24 -18.58 -2.20
N LEU A 233 -11.84 -18.62 -0.93
CA LEU A 233 -10.66 -19.37 -0.48
C LEU A 233 -10.85 -20.86 -0.81
N GLY A 234 -9.94 -21.43 -1.61
CA GLY A 234 -9.94 -22.84 -2.02
C GLY A 234 -10.42 -23.17 -3.45
N GLN A 235 -10.96 -22.22 -4.22
CA GLN A 235 -11.43 -22.49 -5.60
C GLN A 235 -10.50 -21.95 -6.71
N TRP A 236 -9.60 -21.01 -6.41
CA TRP A 236 -8.69 -20.36 -7.37
C TRP A 236 -7.45 -21.20 -7.75
N LEU A 237 -7.59 -22.53 -7.80
CA LEU A 237 -6.51 -23.46 -8.21
C LEU A 237 -6.40 -23.62 -9.75
N ARG A 238 -7.14 -22.85 -10.53
CA ARG A 238 -7.03 -22.84 -11.99
C ARG A 238 -6.52 -21.47 -12.46
N PRO A 239 -5.43 -21.39 -13.23
CA PRO A 239 -5.11 -20.17 -13.93
C PRO A 239 -6.31 -19.79 -14.81
N PRO A 240 -6.66 -18.50 -14.94
CA PRO A 240 -7.69 -18.11 -15.89
C PRO A 240 -7.25 -18.62 -17.28
N PRO A 241 -8.15 -19.25 -18.07
CA PRO A 241 -7.79 -19.61 -19.42
C PRO A 241 -7.44 -18.32 -20.17
N MET A 242 -6.29 -18.31 -20.86
CA MET A 242 -5.99 -17.28 -21.86
C MET A 242 -7.11 -17.33 -22.90
N ILE A 243 -8.07 -16.42 -22.80
CA ILE A 243 -9.07 -16.19 -23.83
C ILE A 243 -9.05 -14.69 -24.14
N ALA A 244 -8.71 -14.43 -25.39
CA ALA A 244 -8.82 -13.15 -26.06
C ALA A 244 -10.29 -12.70 -26.15
N ASN A 245 -10.46 -11.39 -26.08
CA ASN A 245 -11.64 -10.60 -26.43
C ASN A 245 -12.91 -10.73 -25.55
N ASP A 246 -13.48 -9.53 -25.34
CA ASP A 246 -14.84 -9.19 -24.89
C ASP A 246 -15.16 -9.27 -23.39
N ALA A 247 -15.11 -8.12 -22.70
CA ALA A 247 -16.32 -7.38 -22.30
C ALA A 247 -15.97 -6.20 -21.37
N ILE A 248 -16.25 -5.00 -21.86
CA ILE A 248 -16.28 -3.74 -21.11
C ILE A 248 -17.46 -3.81 -20.13
N ILE A 249 -17.21 -3.64 -18.84
CA ILE A 249 -18.29 -3.31 -17.91
C ILE A 249 -18.54 -1.80 -18.05
N GLN A 250 -19.57 -1.46 -18.83
CA GLN A 250 -20.26 -0.18 -18.71
C GLN A 250 -21.00 -0.15 -17.36
N VAL A 251 -20.85 0.94 -16.61
CA VAL A 251 -21.73 1.34 -15.51
C VAL A 251 -21.98 2.84 -15.71
N PRO A 252 -23.20 3.34 -15.45
CA PRO A 252 -23.77 4.52 -16.11
C PRO A 252 -23.18 5.86 -15.69
#